data_AF-A0A535J1S0-F1
#
_entry.id   AF-A0A535J1S0-F1
#
_cell.length_a   1.000
_cell.length_b   1.000
_cell.length_c   1.000
_cell.angle_alpha   90.00
_cell.angle_beta   90.00
_cell.angle_gamma   90.00
#
_symmetry.space_group_name_H-M   'P 1'
#
loop_
_entity.id
_entity.type
_entity.pdbx_description
1 polymer ?
#
loop_
_entity_poly.entity_id
_entity_poly.type
_entity_poly.pdbx_seq_one_letter_code
_entity_poly.pdbx_strand_id
1 'polypeptide(L)'
;MRLVSPRLRRGAGGSPWAESRSARLARARPGRGQSLVEFALVLTPLFLVLLGIIQFGFIFNSYVTLTNSAREGARSGTVFICDPADSKDQNDLARNEAIRAAVVGSMNLLSTTSPRFANSSTWTKSGLVFATGDLVVTYAVPSDVTDTDCRRGETIDVRATYHQDLIIPIIS
;
A
#
# COMPACT_ATOMS: atom_id res chain seq x y z
N MET A 1 -112.23 -11.85 0.44
CA MET A 1 -113.05 -12.34 -0.69
C MET A 1 -112.98 -11.30 -1.81
N ARG A 2 -112.81 -11.73 -3.08
CA ARG A 2 -112.48 -10.98 -4.33
C ARG A 2 -111.00 -10.55 -4.46
N LEU A 3 -110.12 -11.23 -5.20
CA LEU A 3 -110.01 -11.47 -6.67
C LEU A 3 -110.02 -10.19 -7.52
N VAL A 4 -108.89 -9.85 -8.13
CA VAL A 4 -108.61 -10.00 -9.59
C VAL A 4 -107.24 -9.36 -9.91
N SER A 5 -106.44 -10.14 -10.63
CA SER A 5 -105.11 -9.90 -11.22
C SER A 5 -105.25 -9.16 -12.59
N PRO A 6 -104.35 -9.22 -13.59
CA PRO A 6 -102.90 -9.48 -13.70
C PRO A 6 -102.23 -8.40 -14.63
N ARG A 7 -101.03 -8.73 -15.15
CA ARG A 7 -100.37 -8.29 -16.42
C ARG A 7 -99.21 -7.30 -16.22
N LEU A 8 -98.00 -7.46 -16.77
CA LEU A 8 -97.51 -8.24 -17.92
C LEU A 8 -95.96 -8.17 -17.94
N ARG A 9 -95.30 -9.30 -18.32
CA ARG A 9 -94.33 -9.40 -19.46
C ARG A 9 -92.99 -8.64 -19.27
N ARG A 10 -91.81 -9.13 -19.67
CA ARG A 10 -91.36 -10.13 -20.64
C ARG A 10 -89.90 -10.43 -20.27
N GLY A 11 -89.45 -11.65 -20.50
CA GLY A 11 -88.02 -11.97 -20.44
C GLY A 11 -87.21 -11.31 -21.57
N ALA A 12 -85.94 -11.08 -21.26
CA ALA A 12 -84.78 -11.13 -22.14
C ALA A 12 -83.61 -11.46 -21.18
N GLY A 13 -82.90 -12.58 -21.30
CA GLY A 13 -82.23 -13.02 -22.51
C GLY A 13 -80.94 -12.23 -22.66
N GLY A 14 -79.95 -12.48 -21.80
CA GLY A 14 -78.62 -11.89 -21.84
C GLY A 14 -77.60 -12.91 -21.35
N SER A 15 -76.75 -13.33 -22.29
CA SER A 15 -75.82 -14.46 -22.28
C SER A 15 -74.65 -14.36 -21.29
N PRO A 16 -73.91 -15.46 -21.07
CA PRO A 16 -72.84 -15.60 -20.10
C PRO A 16 -71.53 -14.96 -20.60
N TRP A 17 -70.52 -14.92 -19.73
CA TRP A 17 -69.12 -14.59 -20.04
C TRP A 17 -68.81 -13.08 -20.13
N ALA A 18 -68.72 -12.41 -18.98
CA ALA A 18 -67.89 -11.22 -18.86
C ALA A 18 -66.47 -11.65 -18.47
N GLU A 19 -65.61 -11.60 -19.48
CA GLU A 19 -64.21 -12.02 -19.50
C GLU A 19 -63.42 -11.62 -18.26
N SER A 20 -62.76 -12.61 -17.67
CA SER A 20 -61.61 -12.39 -16.80
C SER A 20 -60.52 -11.70 -17.63
N ARG A 21 -60.45 -10.37 -17.51
CA ARG A 21 -59.26 -9.62 -17.90
C ARG A 21 -58.15 -9.98 -16.91
N SER A 22 -57.57 -11.16 -17.13
CA SER A 22 -56.23 -11.48 -16.71
C SER A 22 -55.33 -10.47 -17.39
N ALA A 23 -55.07 -9.37 -16.68
CA ALA A 23 -53.99 -8.47 -16.99
C ALA A 23 -52.72 -9.33 -16.99
N ARG A 24 -52.31 -9.78 -18.18
CA ARG A 24 -51.00 -10.37 -18.39
C ARG A 24 -50.03 -9.27 -18.02
N LEU A 25 -49.53 -9.33 -16.79
CA LEU A 25 -48.34 -8.63 -16.35
C LEU A 25 -47.32 -8.85 -17.46
N ALA A 26 -47.00 -7.77 -18.18
CA ALA A 26 -46.04 -7.80 -19.25
C ALA A 26 -44.74 -8.34 -18.66
N ARG A 27 -44.45 -9.60 -18.96
CA ARG A 27 -43.26 -10.28 -18.49
C ARG A 27 -42.08 -9.50 -19.03
N ALA A 28 -41.37 -8.79 -18.16
CA ALA A 28 -40.14 -8.10 -18.52
C ALA A 28 -39.25 -9.11 -19.26
N ARG A 29 -38.89 -8.77 -20.50
CA ARG A 29 -38.12 -9.66 -21.39
C ARG A 29 -36.79 -10.02 -20.70
N PRO A 30 -36.45 -11.32 -20.50
CA PRO A 30 -35.31 -11.72 -19.66
C PRO A 30 -33.89 -11.38 -20.18
N GLY A 31 -33.71 -10.89 -21.41
CA GLY A 31 -32.41 -11.01 -22.09
C GLY A 31 -31.48 -9.80 -22.14
N ARG A 32 -31.93 -8.59 -21.76
CA ARG A 32 -31.16 -7.35 -22.05
C ARG A 32 -30.18 -6.90 -20.95
N GLY A 33 -30.33 -7.38 -19.72
CA GLY A 33 -29.42 -7.08 -18.61
C GLY A 33 -28.44 -8.20 -18.26
N GLN A 34 -28.67 -9.41 -18.77
CA GLN A 34 -27.91 -10.60 -18.38
C GLN A 34 -26.43 -10.50 -18.78
N SER A 35 -26.13 -10.08 -20.02
CA SER A 35 -24.75 -9.92 -20.51
C SER A 35 -23.96 -8.85 -19.75
N LEU A 36 -24.62 -7.79 -19.29
CA LEU A 36 -23.99 -6.74 -18.49
C LEU A 36 -23.64 -7.26 -17.08
N VAL A 37 -24.48 -8.11 -16.51
CA VAL A 37 -24.21 -8.78 -15.22
C VAL A 37 -23.07 -9.79 -15.35
N GLU A 38 -23.08 -10.63 -16.38
CA GLU A 38 -21.99 -11.58 -16.67
C GLU A 38 -20.64 -10.86 -16.86
N PHE A 39 -20.64 -9.73 -17.57
CA PHE A 39 -19.45 -8.90 -17.72
C PHE A 39 -18.98 -8.30 -16.39
N ALA A 40 -19.89 -7.73 -15.58
CA ALA A 40 -19.55 -7.17 -14.28
C ALA A 40 -18.95 -8.22 -13.32
N LEU A 41 -19.42 -9.46 -13.39
CA LEU A 41 -18.91 -10.58 -12.59
C LEU A 41 -17.47 -10.98 -12.95
N VAL A 42 -17.05 -10.82 -14.21
CA VAL A 42 -15.66 -11.07 -14.64
C VAL A 42 -14.78 -9.84 -14.42
N LEU A 43 -15.34 -8.65 -14.63
CA LEU A 43 -14.64 -7.39 -14.50
C LEU A 43 -14.20 -7.12 -13.06
N THR A 44 -15.03 -7.48 -12.08
CA THR A 44 -14.76 -7.28 -10.65
C THR A 44 -13.47 -7.98 -10.18
N PRO A 45 -13.30 -9.31 -10.35
CA PRO A 45 -12.06 -9.98 -9.98
C PRO A 45 -10.87 -9.53 -10.83
N LEU A 46 -11.08 -9.17 -12.11
CA LEU A 46 -10.02 -8.61 -12.95
C LEU A 46 -9.46 -7.30 -12.38
N PHE A 47 -10.33 -6.40 -11.90
CA PHE A 47 -9.89 -5.17 -11.24
C PHE A 47 -9.16 -5.43 -9.93
N LEU A 48 -9.61 -6.41 -9.14
CA LEU A 48 -8.89 -6.79 -7.91
C LEU A 48 -7.47 -7.27 -8.21
N VAL A 49 -7.30 -8.11 -9.24
CA VAL A 49 -5.97 -8.57 -9.69
C VAL A 49 -5.13 -7.41 -10.20
N LEU A 50 -5.69 -6.53 -11.02
CA LEU A 50 -5.00 -5.36 -11.56
C LEU A 50 -4.49 -4.44 -10.44
N LEU A 51 -5.36 -4.14 -9.48
CA LEU A 51 -5.01 -3.32 -8.32
C LEU A 51 -3.92 -3.99 -7.46
N GLY A 52 -3.97 -5.31 -7.29
CA GLY A 52 -2.91 -6.08 -6.63
C GLY A 52 -1.57 -5.99 -7.34
N ILE A 53 -1.53 -6.09 -8.68
CA ILE A 53 -0.30 -5.95 -9.48
C ILE A 53 0.28 -4.54 -9.33
N ILE A 54 -0.56 -3.51 -9.39
CA ILE A 54 -0.14 -2.12 -9.23
C ILE A 54 0.47 -1.91 -7.83
N GLN A 55 -0.21 -2.38 -6.78
CA GLN A 55 0.28 -2.29 -5.41
C GLN A 55 1.60 -3.03 -5.21
N PHE A 56 1.74 -4.23 -5.75
CA PHE A 56 3.00 -4.98 -5.73
C PHE A 56 4.12 -4.20 -6.42
N GLY A 57 3.84 -3.56 -7.55
CA GLY A 57 4.80 -2.71 -8.26
C GLY A 57 5.36 -1.58 -7.38
N PHE A 58 4.50 -0.92 -6.60
CA PHE A 58 4.93 0.12 -5.65
C PHE A 58 5.80 -0.45 -4.52
N ILE A 59 5.39 -1.57 -3.91
CA ILE A 59 6.16 -2.21 -2.82
C ILE A 59 7.54 -2.64 -3.34
N PHE A 60 7.58 -3.26 -4.51
CA PHE A 60 8.82 -3.71 -5.14
C PHE A 60 9.74 -2.53 -5.50
N ASN A 61 9.18 -1.44 -6.03
CA ASN A 61 9.94 -0.22 -6.29
C ASN A 61 10.55 0.36 -5.01
N SER A 62 9.79 0.42 -3.92
CA SER A 62 10.29 0.85 -2.61
C SER A 62 11.43 -0.04 -2.11
N TYR A 63 11.30 -1.36 -2.24
CA TYR A 63 12.34 -2.32 -1.84
C TYR A 63 13.65 -2.12 -2.61
N VAL A 64 13.58 -2.01 -3.94
CA VAL A 64 14.77 -1.80 -4.78
C VAL A 64 15.42 -0.44 -4.47
N THR A 65 14.61 0.61 -4.33
CA THR A 65 15.10 1.96 -4.03
C THR A 65 15.79 2.01 -2.66
N LEU A 66 15.19 1.40 -1.63
CA LEU A 66 15.78 1.35 -0.29
C LEU A 66 17.10 0.55 -0.28
N THR A 67 17.16 -0.56 -1.01
CA THR A 67 18.37 -1.38 -1.12
C THR A 67 19.51 -0.60 -1.79
N ASN A 68 19.22 0.12 -2.87
CA ASN A 68 20.20 0.97 -3.55
C ASN A 68 20.65 2.13 -2.65
N SER A 69 19.72 2.74 -1.92
CA SER A 69 19.98 3.80 -0.96
C SER A 69 20.91 3.35 0.18
N ALA A 70 20.67 2.17 0.76
CA ALA A 70 21.55 1.58 1.78
C ALA A 70 22.96 1.32 1.24
N ARG A 71 23.08 0.82 0.00
CA ARG A 71 24.38 0.63 -0.67
C ARG A 71 25.13 1.95 -0.85
N GLU A 72 24.42 3.00 -1.23
CA GLU A 72 25.00 4.33 -1.39
C GLU A 72 25.43 4.93 -0.04
N GLY A 73 24.66 4.67 1.03
CA GLY A 73 25.07 4.94 2.40
C GLY A 73 26.37 4.24 2.79
N ALA A 74 26.46 2.93 2.56
CA ALA A 74 27.68 2.15 2.84
C ALA A 74 28.88 2.66 2.01
N ARG A 75 28.66 2.99 0.73
CA ARG A 75 29.69 3.60 -0.12
C ARG A 75 30.18 4.92 0.47
N SER A 76 29.27 5.81 0.86
CA SER A 76 29.60 7.09 1.50
C SER A 76 30.43 6.90 2.78
N GLY A 77 30.06 5.94 3.63
CA GLY A 77 30.78 5.63 4.86
C GLY A 77 32.17 5.04 4.65
N THR A 78 32.36 4.24 3.60
CA THR A 78 33.64 3.60 3.27
C THR A 78 34.65 4.55 2.64
N VAL A 79 34.20 5.49 1.79
CA VAL A 79 35.07 6.49 1.15
C VAL A 79 35.24 7.76 1.98
N PHE A 80 34.67 7.81 3.18
CA PHE A 80 34.76 8.95 4.08
C PHE A 80 36.22 9.25 4.45
N ILE A 81 36.59 10.53 4.35
CA ILE A 81 37.92 11.02 4.71
C ILE A 81 37.83 11.62 6.11
N CYS A 82 38.56 11.03 7.06
CA CYS A 82 38.71 11.57 8.41
C CYS A 82 39.57 12.84 8.41
N ASP A 83 39.25 13.77 9.31
CA ASP A 83 40.12 14.90 9.63
C ASP A 83 41.02 14.52 10.83
N PRO A 84 42.36 14.52 10.68
CA PRO A 84 43.29 14.25 11.78
C PRO A 84 43.21 15.26 12.94
N ALA A 85 42.61 16.43 12.73
CA ALA A 85 42.38 17.43 13.78
C ALA A 85 41.16 17.10 14.66
N ASP A 86 40.25 16.25 14.16
CA ASP A 86 39.03 15.87 14.86
C ASP A 86 39.22 14.64 15.75
N SER A 87 38.55 14.63 16.90
CA SER A 87 38.46 13.42 17.72
C SER A 87 37.72 12.30 16.99
N LYS A 88 37.91 11.06 17.45
CA LYS A 88 37.19 9.89 16.92
C LYS A 88 35.67 10.09 16.89
N ASP A 89 35.08 10.66 17.93
CA ASP A 89 33.64 10.88 18.00
C ASP A 89 33.15 11.93 17.00
N GLN A 90 33.96 12.97 16.73
CA GLN A 90 33.65 13.98 15.71
C GLN A 90 33.71 13.38 14.30
N ASN A 91 34.76 12.61 14.01
CA ASN A 91 34.90 11.89 12.75
C ASN A 91 33.77 10.86 12.55
N ASP A 92 33.39 10.14 13.60
CA ASP A 92 32.26 9.20 13.56
C ASP A 92 30.93 9.91 13.29
N LEU A 93 30.67 11.04 13.96
CA LEU A 93 29.48 11.85 13.71
C LEU A 93 29.43 12.37 12.27
N ALA A 94 30.53 12.94 11.76
CA ALA A 94 30.63 13.46 10.40
C ALA A 94 30.46 12.35 9.35
N ARG A 95 31.06 11.17 9.58
CA ARG A 95 30.89 9.98 8.73
C ARG A 95 29.45 9.50 8.72
N ASN A 96 28.84 9.34 9.90
CA ASN A 96 27.46 8.89 10.04
C ASN A 96 26.50 9.87 9.35
N GLU A 97 26.74 11.18 9.47
CA GLU A 97 25.94 12.19 8.79
C GLU A 97 26.09 12.12 7.26
N ALA A 98 27.29 11.87 6.75
CA ALA A 98 27.52 11.62 5.33
C ALA A 98 26.82 10.34 4.83
N ILE A 99 26.77 9.27 5.65
CA ILE A 99 26.01 8.05 5.37
C ILE A 99 24.51 8.37 5.29
N ARG A 100 23.96 9.07 6.29
CA ARG A 100 22.54 9.45 6.33
C ARG A 100 22.16 10.32 5.14
N ALA A 101 22.97 11.33 4.81
CA ALA A 101 22.73 12.20 3.67
C ALA A 101 22.71 11.41 2.36
N ALA A 102 23.61 10.44 2.19
CA ALA A 102 23.66 9.56 1.02
C ALA A 102 22.44 8.62 0.94
N VAL A 103 22.02 8.04 2.07
CA VAL A 103 20.80 7.21 2.16
C VAL A 103 19.58 8.04 1.77
N VAL A 104 19.35 9.16 2.45
CA VAL A 104 18.19 10.04 2.24
C VAL A 104 18.19 10.64 0.83
N GLY A 105 19.34 11.07 0.32
CA GLY A 105 19.47 11.61 -1.04
C GLY A 105 19.18 10.58 -2.15
N SER A 106 19.30 9.30 -1.83
CA SER A 106 19.09 8.19 -2.77
C SER A 106 17.70 7.54 -2.67
N MET A 107 16.83 8.04 -1.78
CA MET A 107 15.48 7.52 -1.61
C MET A 107 14.51 7.94 -2.73
N ASN A 108 14.91 8.83 -3.63
CA ASN A 108 14.15 9.23 -4.82
C ASN A 108 12.70 9.68 -4.49
N LEU A 109 11.68 8.88 -4.86
CA LEU A 109 10.27 9.18 -4.62
C LEU A 109 9.76 8.69 -3.25
N LEU A 110 10.58 8.00 -2.46
CA LEU A 110 10.20 7.57 -1.11
C LEU A 110 10.23 8.76 -0.15
N SER A 111 9.30 8.79 0.79
CA SER A 111 9.27 9.82 1.82
C SER A 111 10.43 9.62 2.78
N THR A 112 11.21 10.67 3.01
CA THR A 112 12.37 10.60 3.91
C THR A 112 12.06 11.12 5.30
N THR A 113 10.78 11.16 5.67
CA THR A 113 10.28 11.69 6.95
C THR A 113 9.30 10.73 7.61
N SER A 114 9.14 10.89 8.92
CA SER A 114 8.15 10.17 9.73
C SER A 114 6.73 10.41 9.18
N PRO A 115 5.85 9.38 9.13
CA PRO A 115 6.00 8.04 9.73
C PRO A 115 6.70 7.01 8.84
N ARG A 116 7.03 7.37 7.60
CA ARG A 116 7.51 6.42 6.59
C ARG A 116 8.99 6.05 6.81
N PHE A 117 9.76 7.04 7.23
CA PHE A 117 11.17 6.92 7.58
C PHE A 117 11.60 7.97 8.61
N ALA A 118 11.75 7.56 9.87
CA ALA A 118 12.27 8.41 10.93
C ALA A 118 13.80 8.52 10.82
N ASN A 119 14.30 9.73 10.65
CA ASN A 119 15.73 10.04 10.75
C ASN A 119 15.93 11.48 11.23
N SER A 120 17.13 11.75 11.72
CA SER A 120 17.58 13.08 12.11
C SER A 120 19.11 13.17 12.03
N SER A 121 19.67 14.36 12.18
CA SER A 121 21.13 14.53 12.34
C SER A 121 21.62 14.22 13.77
N THR A 122 20.72 13.83 14.67
CA THR A 122 21.05 13.40 16.04
C THR A 122 21.20 11.89 16.09
N TRP A 123 22.34 11.42 16.60
CA TRP A 123 22.69 10.00 16.66
C TRP A 123 22.75 9.51 18.10
N THR A 124 22.14 8.36 18.36
CA THR A 124 22.30 7.62 19.61
C THR A 124 23.39 6.56 19.43
N LYS A 125 24.41 6.57 20.29
CA LYS A 125 25.54 5.65 20.26
C LYS A 125 25.39 4.59 21.35
N SER A 126 25.58 3.32 20.98
CA SER A 126 25.73 2.18 21.90
C SER A 126 26.91 1.33 21.44
N GLY A 127 28.08 1.54 22.06
CA GLY A 127 29.33 0.94 21.60
C GLY A 127 29.67 1.37 20.16
N LEU A 128 29.62 0.40 19.24
CA LEU A 128 29.88 0.59 17.81
C LEU A 128 28.61 0.72 16.95
N VAL A 129 27.44 0.77 17.59
CA VAL A 129 26.14 0.93 16.93
C VAL A 129 25.68 2.37 17.07
N PHE A 130 25.37 3.00 15.94
CA PHE A 130 24.86 4.36 15.85
C PHE A 130 23.48 4.32 15.20
N ALA A 131 22.48 4.89 15.86
CA ALA A 131 21.10 4.90 15.36
C ALA A 131 20.52 6.31 15.29
N THR A 132 19.74 6.56 14.23
CA THR A 132 18.91 7.75 14.08
C THR A 132 17.54 7.33 13.53
N GLY A 133 16.62 6.99 14.45
CA GLY A 133 15.31 6.44 14.10
C GLY A 133 15.43 5.10 13.36
N ASP A 134 14.97 5.09 12.11
CA ASP A 134 14.91 3.93 11.23
C ASP A 134 16.24 3.61 10.51
N LEU A 135 17.25 4.47 10.66
CA LEU A 135 18.61 4.24 10.13
C LEU A 135 19.56 3.82 11.25
N VAL A 136 20.29 2.73 11.03
CA VAL A 136 21.31 2.21 11.93
C VAL A 136 22.61 1.96 11.16
N VAL A 137 23.71 2.43 11.71
CA VAL A 137 25.07 2.19 11.22
C VAL A 137 25.82 1.42 12.30
N THR A 138 26.37 0.26 11.94
CA THR A 138 27.16 -0.56 12.85
C THR A 138 28.57 -0.72 12.31
N TYR A 139 29.55 -0.46 13.16
CA TYR A 139 30.95 -0.73 12.86
C TYR A 139 31.37 -2.06 13.48
N ALA A 140 32.09 -2.87 12.74
CA ALA A 140 32.70 -4.09 13.24
C ALA A 140 34.23 -3.98 13.10
N VAL A 141 34.92 -4.17 14.22
CA VAL A 141 36.38 -4.13 14.32
C VAL A 141 36.89 -5.57 14.33
N PRO A 142 37.56 -6.04 13.25
CA PRO A 142 38.23 -7.34 13.24
C PRO A 142 39.32 -7.43 14.33
N SER A 143 39.63 -8.63 14.80
CA SER A 143 40.59 -8.84 15.91
C SER A 143 42.02 -8.39 15.62
N ASP A 144 42.38 -8.25 14.35
CA ASP A 144 43.68 -7.79 13.86
C ASP A 144 43.73 -6.27 13.58
N VAL A 145 42.62 -5.56 13.78
CA VAL A 145 42.49 -4.13 13.52
C VAL A 145 42.35 -3.37 14.84
N THR A 146 43.11 -2.28 14.99
CA THR A 146 42.94 -1.37 16.12
C THR A 146 41.83 -0.37 15.81
N ASP A 147 40.86 -0.22 16.72
CA ASP A 147 39.82 0.80 16.61
C ASP A 147 40.47 2.19 16.64
N THR A 148 40.39 2.90 15.52
CA THR A 148 41.03 4.20 15.30
C THR A 148 39.99 5.25 14.95
N ASP A 149 40.36 6.53 15.06
CA ASP A 149 39.58 7.68 14.60
C ASP A 149 39.14 7.55 13.13
N CYS A 150 40.04 7.09 12.26
CA CYS A 150 39.77 6.91 10.85
C CYS A 150 39.06 5.59 10.50
N ARG A 151 38.82 4.68 11.47
CA ARG A 151 38.17 3.37 11.27
C ARG A 151 38.69 2.55 10.10
N ARG A 152 40.01 2.57 9.88
CA ARG A 152 40.63 1.89 8.72
C ARG A 152 40.68 0.39 8.94
N GLY A 153 40.21 -0.38 7.95
CA GLY A 153 40.15 -1.84 8.03
C GLY A 153 38.92 -2.39 8.77
N GLU A 154 38.02 -1.52 9.23
CA GLU A 154 36.75 -1.91 9.84
C GLU A 154 35.68 -2.18 8.77
N THR A 155 34.68 -2.99 9.14
CA THR A 155 33.50 -3.21 8.31
C THR A 155 32.36 -2.29 8.76
N ILE A 156 31.58 -1.77 7.81
CA ILE A 156 30.42 -0.92 8.05
C ILE A 156 29.16 -1.64 7.57
N ASP A 157 28.20 -1.84 8.46
CA ASP A 157 26.84 -2.30 8.15
C ASP A 157 25.88 -1.12 8.20
N VAL A 158 25.11 -0.90 7.11
CA VAL A 158 24.12 0.16 7.01
C VAL A 158 22.74 -0.47 6.85
N ARG A 159 21.90 -0.28 7.85
CA ARG A 159 20.54 -0.81 7.91
C ARG A 159 19.53 0.32 7.92
N ALA A 160 18.58 0.28 6.97
CA ALA A 160 17.46 1.21 6.91
C ALA A 160 16.13 0.43 6.96
N THR A 161 15.19 0.91 7.76
CA THR A 161 13.84 0.32 7.88
C THR A 161 12.81 1.27 7.30
N TYR A 162 12.07 0.86 6.26
CA TYR A 162 11.06 1.71 5.64
C TYR A 162 9.68 1.12 5.89
N HIS A 163 8.79 1.91 6.50
CA HIS A 163 7.42 1.50 6.78
C HIS A 163 6.59 1.75 5.52
N GLN A 164 5.82 0.79 4.99
CA GLN A 164 4.94 0.96 3.81
C GLN A 164 3.48 0.65 4.10
N ASP A 165 2.63 1.67 3.91
CA ASP A 165 1.18 1.53 4.06
C ASP A 165 0.63 0.87 2.81
N LEU A 166 -0.24 -0.10 3.03
CA LEU A 166 -0.95 -0.79 1.97
C LEU A 166 -2.15 0.06 1.57
N ILE A 167 -2.24 0.39 0.27
CA ILE A 167 -3.36 1.19 -0.28
C ILE A 167 -4.67 0.40 -0.19
N ILE A 168 -4.61 -0.92 -0.25
CA ILE A 168 -5.79 -1.80 -0.22
C ILE A 168 -5.74 -2.69 1.03
N PRO A 169 -6.61 -2.44 2.03
CA PRO A 169 -6.62 -3.17 3.29
C PRO A 169 -7.47 -4.45 3.17
N ILE A 170 -7.13 -5.37 2.27
CA ILE A 170 -7.78 -6.70 2.23
C ILE A 170 -6.99 -7.74 3.03
N ILE A 171 -5.76 -7.39 3.44
CA ILE A 171 -4.84 -8.26 4.18
C ILE A 171 -3.98 -7.34 5.08
N SER A 172 -4.50 -7.00 6.25
CA SER A 172 -3.74 -6.32 7.31
C SER A 172 -3.99 -7.04 8.62
#